data_AF-M2RUK0-F1
#
_entry.id   AF-M2RUK0-F1
#
_cell.length_a   1.000
_cell.length_b   1.000
_cell.length_c   1.000
_cell.angle_alpha   90.00
_cell.angle_beta   90.00
_cell.angle_gamma   90.00
#
_symmetry.space_group_name_H-M   'P 1'
#
loop_
_entity.id
_entity.type
_entity.pdbx_description
1 polymer ?
#
loop_
_entity_poly.entity_id
_entity_poly.type
_entity_poly.pdbx_seq_one_letter_code
_entity_poly.pdbx_strand_id
1 'polypeptide(L)'
;MQFSISTLALAMACISKFGQAASIPVGAEVEARELDKRARYTHCACQYSSQSGIDNYTTTRVVSYNGHRWKMDIRETPRGEYGARFTGYYAYATSGFVDGKAFWNECKQNGAADSTCFGRQ
;
A
#
# COMPACT_ATOMS: atom_id res chain seq x y z
N MET A 1 -48.33 -4.65 0.21
CA MET A 1 -46.99 -4.14 0.57
C MET A 1 -46.15 -4.17 -0.71
N GLN A 2 -46.10 -3.05 -1.43
CA GLN A 2 -45.29 -2.89 -2.64
C GLN A 2 -43.92 -2.34 -2.21
N PHE A 3 -42.88 -3.16 -2.30
CA PHE A 3 -41.51 -2.69 -2.18
C PHE A 3 -40.99 -2.33 -3.57
N SER A 4 -40.59 -1.07 -3.67
CA SER A 4 -40.14 -0.39 -4.89
C SER A 4 -38.80 -0.95 -5.38
N ILE A 5 -38.76 -1.33 -6.65
CA ILE A 5 -37.58 -1.84 -7.36
C ILE A 5 -36.92 -0.63 -8.04
N SER A 6 -36.14 0.16 -7.31
CA SER A 6 -35.56 1.40 -7.85
C SER A 6 -34.18 1.70 -7.29
N THR A 7 -33.23 0.78 -7.46
CA THR A 7 -31.78 1.08 -7.27
C THR A 7 -30.84 0.39 -8.28
N LEU A 8 -31.34 -0.33 -9.28
CA LEU A 8 -30.53 -0.88 -10.37
C LEU A 8 -30.67 -0.06 -11.66
N ALA A 9 -30.15 1.17 -11.65
CA ALA A 9 -30.08 2.02 -12.86
C ALA A 9 -28.89 2.99 -12.83
N LEU A 10 -27.73 2.54 -12.35
CA LEU A 10 -26.46 3.28 -12.47
C LEU A 10 -25.38 2.43 -13.17
N ALA A 11 -25.79 1.69 -14.19
CA ALA A 11 -24.93 1.10 -15.18
C ALA A 11 -25.49 1.52 -16.55
N MET A 12 -24.63 2.05 -17.44
CA MET A 12 -24.95 2.60 -18.78
C MET A 12 -25.17 4.11 -18.89
N ALA A 13 -24.13 4.88 -18.56
CA ALA A 13 -23.75 6.13 -19.24
C ALA A 13 -22.32 6.41 -18.75
N CYS A 14 -21.24 6.33 -19.51
CA CYS A 14 -20.99 6.96 -20.79
C CYS A 14 -19.86 6.18 -21.50
N ILE A 15 -20.22 5.36 -22.50
CA ILE A 15 -19.28 4.91 -23.53
C ILE A 15 -19.77 5.53 -24.83
N SER A 16 -19.35 6.75 -25.10
CA SER A 16 -19.46 7.34 -26.43
C SER A 16 -18.29 8.30 -26.64
N LYS A 17 -17.46 7.92 -27.61
CA LYS A 17 -16.26 8.62 -28.05
C LYS A 17 -16.62 10.03 -28.54
N PHE A 18 -15.92 11.04 -28.04
CA PHE A 18 -15.63 12.24 -28.82
C PHE A 18 -14.15 12.54 -28.68
N GLY A 19 -13.47 12.60 -29.83
CA GLY A 19 -12.10 13.02 -29.91
C GLY A 19 -11.93 14.43 -29.38
N GLN A 20 -10.91 14.61 -28.57
CA GLN A 20 -10.18 15.85 -28.35
C GLN A 20 -8.98 15.50 -27.47
N ALA A 21 -7.84 16.10 -27.78
CA ALA A 21 -6.58 15.90 -27.09
C ALA A 21 -6.80 15.90 -25.57
N ALA A 22 -6.66 14.73 -24.95
CA ALA A 22 -6.66 14.62 -23.51
C ALA A 22 -5.35 15.25 -23.04
N SER A 23 -5.41 16.53 -22.71
CA SER A 23 -4.53 17.09 -21.69
C SER A 23 -4.75 16.23 -20.46
N ILE A 24 -3.81 15.31 -20.24
CA ILE A 24 -3.81 14.47 -19.05
C ILE A 24 -3.80 15.45 -17.87
N PRO A 25 -4.78 15.38 -16.95
CA PRO A 25 -4.73 16.25 -15.79
C PRO A 25 -3.43 15.94 -15.07
N VAL A 26 -2.59 16.94 -14.92
CA VAL A 26 -1.23 16.88 -14.34
C VAL A 26 -1.21 16.26 -12.93
N GLY A 27 -2.37 16.01 -12.31
CA GLY A 27 -2.53 15.25 -11.06
C GLY A 27 -2.72 13.73 -11.19
N ALA A 28 -3.26 13.21 -12.30
CA ALA A 28 -3.45 11.76 -12.49
C ALA A 28 -2.12 11.05 -12.77
N GLU A 29 -1.18 11.74 -13.42
CA GLU A 29 0.17 11.24 -13.66
C GLU A 29 0.96 11.13 -12.36
N VAL A 30 0.74 12.04 -11.40
CA VAL A 30 1.39 12.01 -10.09
C VAL A 30 0.88 10.81 -9.28
N GLU A 31 -0.43 10.59 -9.24
CA GLU A 31 -1.03 9.39 -8.61
C GLU A 31 -0.56 8.10 -9.28
N ALA A 32 -0.51 8.04 -10.62
CA ALA A 32 -0.06 6.86 -11.36
C ALA A 32 1.44 6.58 -11.17
N ARG A 33 2.27 7.63 -11.07
CA ARG A 33 3.73 7.51 -10.86
C ARG A 33 4.06 7.20 -9.40
N GLU A 34 3.25 7.64 -8.43
CA GLU A 34 3.29 7.15 -7.05
C GLU A 34 2.78 5.71 -6.92
N LEU A 35 1.76 5.32 -7.69
CA LEU A 35 1.25 3.95 -7.77
C LEU A 35 2.32 2.98 -8.28
N ASP A 36 3.10 3.33 -9.30
CA ASP A 36 4.18 2.47 -9.83
C ASP A 36 5.34 2.30 -8.81
N LYS A 37 5.69 3.36 -8.07
CA LYS A 37 6.67 3.27 -6.98
C LYS A 37 6.16 2.41 -5.82
N ARG A 38 4.84 2.42 -5.56
CA ARG A 38 4.21 1.57 -4.54
C ARG A 38 4.12 0.09 -4.92
N ALA A 39 4.21 -0.21 -6.21
CA ALA A 39 3.99 -1.54 -6.74
C ALA A 39 5.22 -2.46 -6.65
N ARG A 40 6.41 -1.95 -6.34
CA ARG A 40 7.66 -2.75 -6.30
C ARG A 40 8.55 -2.40 -5.10
N TYR A 41 8.02 -2.54 -3.89
CA TYR A 41 8.86 -2.52 -2.69
C TYR A 41 9.43 -3.90 -2.40
N THR A 42 10.50 -3.95 -1.63
CA THR A 42 11.06 -5.22 -1.14
C THR A 42 10.84 -5.39 0.35
N HIS A 43 10.77 -4.27 1.07
CA HIS A 43 10.67 -4.22 2.52
C HIS A 43 9.65 -3.15 2.91
N CYS A 44 8.74 -3.49 3.84
CA CYS A 44 7.71 -2.60 4.37
C CYS A 44 7.54 -2.81 5.88
N ALA A 45 7.13 -1.77 6.60
CA ALA A 45 6.80 -1.84 8.02
C ALA A 45 5.65 -0.90 8.38
N CYS A 46 4.90 -1.24 9.42
CA CYS A 46 3.79 -0.43 9.90
C CYS A 46 4.28 0.74 10.77
N GLN A 47 3.52 1.82 10.82
CA GLN A 47 3.79 3.00 11.63
C GLN A 47 2.57 3.37 12.47
N TYR A 48 2.79 3.82 13.71
CA TYR A 48 1.71 4.26 14.60
C TYR A 48 0.98 5.49 14.04
N SER A 49 1.74 6.43 13.46
CA SER A 49 1.27 7.59 12.71
C SER A 49 2.15 7.87 11.49
N SER A 50 1.66 8.66 10.54
CA SER A 50 2.48 9.10 9.40
C SER A 50 3.73 9.82 9.88
N GLN A 51 4.89 9.41 9.35
CA GLN A 51 6.22 9.89 9.74
C GLN A 51 6.69 9.54 11.16
N SER A 52 5.98 8.67 11.89
CA SER A 52 6.48 8.12 13.15
C SER A 52 7.50 7.00 12.93
N GLY A 53 8.13 6.54 14.01
CA GLY A 53 8.97 5.34 13.96
C GLY A 53 8.18 4.08 13.58
N ILE A 54 8.90 2.98 13.41
CA ILE A 54 8.29 1.68 13.09
C ILE A 54 7.53 1.16 14.31
N ASP A 55 6.28 0.77 14.10
CA ASP A 55 5.51 -0.02 15.05
C ASP A 55 5.84 -1.50 14.84
N ASN A 56 6.85 -1.99 15.56
CA ASN A 56 7.32 -3.37 15.46
C ASN A 56 6.23 -4.38 15.91
N TYR A 57 5.39 -4.01 16.87
CA TYR A 57 4.32 -4.89 17.35
C TYR A 57 3.28 -5.10 16.26
N THR A 58 2.78 -4.01 15.66
CA THR A 58 1.80 -4.11 14.57
C THR A 58 2.40 -4.75 13.32
N THR A 59 3.66 -4.47 13.00
CA THR A 59 4.36 -5.12 11.89
C THR A 59 4.46 -6.63 12.08
N THR A 60 4.88 -7.09 13.26
CA THR A 60 4.96 -8.53 13.58
C THR A 60 3.57 -9.18 13.54
N ARG A 61 2.54 -8.47 14.00
CA ARG A 61 1.15 -8.91 13.94
C ARG A 61 0.67 -9.10 12.51
N VAL A 62 0.90 -8.12 11.63
CA VAL A 62 0.58 -8.21 10.19
C VAL A 62 1.27 -9.42 9.56
N VAL A 63 2.55 -9.64 9.85
CA VAL A 63 3.28 -10.82 9.36
C VAL A 63 2.69 -12.11 9.90
N SER A 64 2.31 -12.17 11.18
CA SER A 64 1.75 -13.38 11.79
C SER A 64 0.41 -13.77 11.16
N TYR A 65 -0.47 -12.80 10.85
CA TYR A 65 -1.74 -13.07 10.18
C TYR A 65 -1.61 -13.35 8.68
N ASN A 66 -0.55 -12.84 8.05
CA ASN A 66 -0.33 -12.94 6.60
C ASN A 66 0.97 -13.67 6.25
N GLY A 67 1.38 -14.65 7.06
CA GLY A 67 2.67 -15.34 6.94
C GLY A 67 2.88 -16.13 5.64
N HIS A 68 1.81 -16.33 4.87
CA HIS A 68 1.88 -16.88 3.51
C HIS A 68 2.44 -15.87 2.49
N ARG A 69 2.28 -14.56 2.75
CA ARG A 69 2.75 -13.46 1.89
C ARG A 69 3.96 -12.73 2.45
N TRP A 70 4.05 -12.57 3.77
CA TRP A 70 5.09 -11.78 4.40
C TRP A 70 5.96 -12.59 5.35
N LYS A 71 7.22 -12.19 5.46
CA LYS A 71 8.16 -12.64 6.49
C LYS A 71 8.83 -11.44 7.14
N MET A 72 9.14 -11.53 8.42
CA MET A 72 9.95 -10.53 9.11
C MET A 72 11.41 -10.72 8.76
N ASP A 73 12.10 -9.63 8.43
CA ASP A 73 13.56 -9.60 8.46
C ASP A 73 14.01 -9.69 9.93
N ILE A 74 14.91 -10.62 10.22
CA ILE A 74 15.48 -10.82 11.55
C ILE A 74 16.58 -9.80 11.86
N ARG A 75 17.03 -9.05 10.85
CA ARG A 75 18.01 -7.98 11.00
C ARG A 75 17.28 -6.64 11.04
N GLU A 76 17.60 -5.85 12.06
CA GLU A 76 17.16 -4.46 12.13
C GLU A 76 17.83 -3.67 11.00
N THR A 77 17.05 -2.92 10.23
CA THR A 77 17.55 -2.04 9.18
C THR A 77 17.76 -0.64 9.77
N PRO A 78 18.99 -0.10 9.77
CA PRO A 78 19.28 1.29 10.15
C PRO A 78 18.61 2.30 9.22
N ARG A 79 18.20 3.44 9.77
CA ARG A 79 17.73 4.59 9.01
C ARG A 79 18.77 5.00 7.96
N GLY A 80 18.31 5.22 6.73
CA GLY A 80 19.12 5.60 5.57
C GLY A 80 19.64 4.41 4.77
N GLU A 81 19.75 3.22 5.37
CA GLU A 81 20.17 2.01 4.65
C GLU A 81 19.07 1.61 3.67
N TYR A 82 19.42 1.42 2.39
CA TYR A 82 18.48 1.03 1.32
C TYR A 82 17.25 1.96 1.13
N GLY A 83 17.30 3.18 1.66
CA GLY A 83 16.16 4.11 1.66
C GLY A 83 15.17 3.91 2.81
N ALA A 84 15.52 3.13 3.84
CA ALA A 84 14.75 3.02 5.07
C ALA A 84 14.60 4.39 5.74
N ARG A 85 13.37 4.87 5.91
CA ARG A 85 13.11 6.16 6.55
C ARG A 85 13.33 6.12 8.06
N PHE A 86 13.23 4.96 8.67
CA PHE A 86 13.30 4.76 10.11
C PHE A 86 14.14 3.52 10.41
N THR A 87 14.75 3.48 11.59
CA THR A 87 15.41 2.26 12.05
C THR A 87 14.35 1.30 12.59
N GLY A 88 14.46 0.02 12.26
CA GLY A 88 13.65 -1.04 12.87
C GLY A 88 13.54 -2.29 11.99
N TYR A 89 12.56 -3.14 12.30
CA TYR A 89 12.36 -4.40 11.60
C TYR A 89 11.32 -4.25 10.50
N TYR A 90 11.63 -4.81 9.33
CA TYR A 90 10.81 -4.71 8.14
C TYR A 90 10.33 -6.09 7.71
N ALA A 91 9.12 -6.15 7.19
CA ALA A 91 8.58 -7.32 6.52
C ALA A 91 8.97 -7.31 5.03
N TYR A 92 9.29 -8.47 4.48
CA TYR A 92 9.54 -8.68 3.07
C TYR A 92 8.59 -9.74 2.50
N ALA A 93 8.43 -9.76 1.18
CA ALA A 93 7.58 -10.73 0.50
C ALA A 93 8.20 -12.13 0.51
N THR A 94 7.39 -13.16 0.79
CA THR A 94 7.80 -14.56 0.66
C THR A 94 8.17 -14.91 -0.78
N SER A 95 7.55 -14.23 -1.75
CA SER A 95 7.85 -14.33 -3.17
C SER A 95 7.66 -12.98 -3.85
N GLY A 96 8.59 -12.59 -4.75
CA GLY A 96 8.46 -11.39 -5.55
C GLY A 96 8.64 -10.09 -4.75
N PHE A 97 7.77 -9.11 -5.01
CA PHE A 97 7.81 -7.79 -4.38
C PHE A 97 6.68 -7.63 -3.36
N VAL A 98 6.89 -6.73 -2.40
CA VAL A 98 5.83 -6.26 -1.52
C VAL A 98 4.97 -5.25 -2.28
N ASP A 99 3.69 -5.58 -2.42
CA ASP A 99 2.66 -4.61 -2.78
C ASP A 99 2.44 -3.67 -1.60
N GLY A 100 2.96 -2.45 -1.70
CA GLY A 100 2.89 -1.46 -0.63
C GLY A 100 1.46 -1.04 -0.29
N LYS A 101 0.53 -1.06 -1.26
CA LYS A 101 -0.87 -0.72 -1.00
C LYS A 101 -1.56 -1.83 -0.21
N ALA A 102 -1.31 -3.09 -0.58
CA ALA A 102 -1.83 -4.22 0.17
C ALA A 102 -1.28 -4.25 1.60
N PHE A 103 0.04 -4.07 1.75
CA PHE A 103 0.68 -4.04 3.07
C PHE A 103 0.17 -2.88 3.94
N TRP A 104 0.02 -1.68 3.35
CA TRP A 104 -0.57 -0.53 4.03
C TRP A 104 -1.97 -0.82 4.55
N ASN A 105 -2.85 -1.41 3.73
CA ASN A 105 -4.20 -1.78 4.14
C ASN A 105 -4.19 -2.75 5.33
N GLU A 106 -3.26 -3.71 5.34
CA GLU A 106 -3.14 -4.68 6.44
C GLU A 106 -2.63 -4.03 7.72
N CYS A 107 -1.70 -3.07 7.64
CA CYS A 107 -1.30 -2.24 8.78
C CYS A 107 -2.51 -1.50 9.36
N LYS A 108 -3.34 -0.87 8.51
CA LYS A 108 -4.56 -0.17 8.94
C LYS A 108 -5.55 -1.10 9.65
N GLN A 109 -5.75 -2.30 9.13
CA GLN A 109 -6.64 -3.30 9.74
C GLN A 109 -6.13 -3.81 11.10
N ASN A 110 -4.83 -3.70 11.37
CA ASN A 110 -4.21 -4.16 12.61
C ASN A 110 -3.93 -3.03 13.62
N GLY A 111 -4.42 -1.81 13.36
CA GLY A 111 -4.36 -0.69 14.30
C GLY A 111 -3.23 0.30 14.09
N ALA A 112 -2.37 0.10 13.07
CA ALA A 112 -1.42 1.12 12.64
C ALA A 112 -2.13 2.21 11.83
N ALA A 113 -1.59 3.43 11.81
CA ALA A 113 -2.17 4.51 11.02
C ALA A 113 -1.55 4.64 9.63
N ASP A 114 -0.33 4.15 9.43
CA ASP A 114 0.42 4.25 8.17
C ASP A 114 1.40 3.09 7.97
N SER A 115 2.10 3.07 6.83
CA SER A 115 3.20 2.15 6.54
C SER A 115 4.32 2.84 5.77
N THR A 116 5.55 2.39 6.00
CA THR A 116 6.73 2.84 5.25
C THR A 116 7.34 1.67 4.50
N CYS A 117 7.76 1.90 3.25
CA CYS A 117 8.35 0.88 2.40
C CYS A 117 9.56 1.40 1.64
N PHE A 118 10.47 0.48 1.28
CA PHE A 118 11.65 0.78 0.48
C PHE A 118 12.10 -0.42 -0.39
N GLY A 119 13.02 -0.14 -1.31
CA GLY A 119 13.64 -1.12 -2.20
C GLY A 119 15.09 -1.38 -1.79
N ARG A 120 15.40 -2.59 -1.36
CA ARG A 120 16.75 -3.13 -1.19
C ARG A 120 17.14 -3.73 -2.54
N GLN A 121 18.08 -3.09 -3.23
CA GLN A 121 18.69 -3.63 -4.44
C GLN A 121 19.59 -4.81 -4.11
#